data_AF-A0A7T5E0P6-F1
#
_entry.id   AF-A0A7T5E0P6-F1
#
_cell.length_a   1.000
_cell.length_b   1.000
_cell.length_c   1.000
_cell.angle_alpha   90.00
_cell.angle_beta   90.00
_cell.angle_gamma   90.00
#
_symmetry.space_group_name_H-M   'P 1'
#
loop_
_entity.id
_entity.type
_entity.pdbx_description
1 polymer ?
#
loop_
_entity_poly.entity_id
_entity_poly.type
_entity_poly.pdbx_seq_one_letter_code
_entity_poly.pdbx_strand_id
1 'polypeptide(L)' 'MTPLEIREKGYQVLFEHLGEVTTVRFLKDMGWGIGDYTQERPSRLGNATRQDFWRDVEKIRQEKRSNI' A
#
# COMPACT_ATOMS: atom_id res chain seq x y z
N MET A 1 0.73 24.10 -1.50
CA MET A 1 -0.56 23.39 -1.56
C MET A 1 -0.57 22.29 -0.51
N THR A 2 -1.63 22.18 0.27
CA THR A 2 -1.85 21.10 1.23
C THR A 2 -2.20 19.79 0.48
N PRO A 3 -2.08 18.61 1.13
CA PRO A 3 -2.51 17.35 0.54
C PRO A 3 -3.98 17.34 0.11
N LEU A 4 -4.85 18.10 0.82
CA LEU A 4 -6.25 18.26 0.45
C LEU A 4 -6.40 19.04 -0.86
N GLU A 5 -5.72 20.19 -0.96
CA GLU A 5 -5.75 21.05 -2.16
C GLU A 5 -5.22 20.33 -3.41
N ILE A 6 -4.23 19.44 -3.24
CA ILE A 6 -3.72 18.61 -4.35
C ILE A 6 -4.79 17.62 -4.82
N ARG A 7 -5.51 16.97 -3.90
CA ARG A 7 -6.56 16.00 -4.25
C ARG A 7 -7.74 16.67 -4.92
N GLU A 8 -8.20 17.80 -4.39
CA GLU A 8 -9.30 18.57 -4.97
C GLU A 8 -8.99 19.00 -6.40
N LYS A 9 -7.78 19.56 -6.61
CA LYS A 9 -7.34 19.95 -7.96
C LYS A 9 -7.20 18.75 -8.90
N GLY A 10 -6.71 17.62 -8.39
CA GLY A 10 -6.61 16.38 -9.16
C GLY A 10 -7.99 15.85 -9.61
N TYR A 11 -8.97 15.84 -8.71
CA TYR A 11 -10.33 15.44 -9.07
C TYR A 11 -10.96 16.39 -10.08
N GLN A 12 -10.76 17.70 -9.92
CA GLN A 12 -11.28 18.68 -10.85
C GLN A 12 -10.76 18.44 -12.28
N VAL A 13 -9.45 18.26 -12.45
CA VAL A 13 -8.84 17.92 -13.75
C VAL A 13 -9.43 16.63 -14.32
N LEU A 14 -9.59 15.60 -13.50
CA LEU A 14 -10.18 14.33 -13.96
C LEU A 14 -11.62 14.50 -14.41
N PHE A 15 -12.43 15.26 -13.68
CA PHE A 15 -13.82 15.52 -14.05
C PHE A 15 -13.93 16.34 -15.34
N GLU A 16 -13.10 17.38 -15.48
CA GLU A 16 -13.08 18.24 -16.67
C GLU A 16 -12.70 17.48 -17.94
N HIS A 17 -11.77 16.53 -17.86
CA HIS A 17 -11.25 15.82 -19.04
C HIS A 17 -11.94 14.48 -19.33
N LEU A 18 -12.46 13.79 -18.32
CA LEU A 18 -13.03 12.44 -18.49
C LEU A 18 -14.56 12.41 -18.33
N GLY A 19 -15.13 13.42 -17.66
CA GLY A 19 -16.53 13.41 -17.24
C GLY A 19 -16.77 12.52 -16.01
N GLU A 20 -17.83 12.84 -15.26
CA GLU A 20 -18.11 12.28 -13.93
C GLU A 20 -18.09 10.75 -13.85
N VAL A 21 -18.79 10.08 -14.77
CA VAL A 21 -18.92 8.61 -14.79
C VAL A 21 -17.56 7.95 -15.04
N THR A 22 -16.80 8.48 -15.99
CA THR A 22 -15.49 7.95 -16.37
C THR A 22 -14.47 8.19 -15.26
N THR A 23 -14.49 9.36 -14.61
CA THR A 23 -13.63 9.67 -13.47
C THR A 23 -13.85 8.68 -12.32
N VAL A 24 -15.11 8.40 -11.95
CA VAL A 24 -15.41 7.42 -10.90
C VAL A 24 -14.92 6.02 -11.28
N ARG A 25 -15.08 5.61 -12.54
CA ARG A 25 -14.55 4.32 -13.04
C ARG A 25 -13.02 4.28 -12.93
N PHE A 26 -12.35 5.29 -13.46
CA PHE A 26 -10.89 5.41 -13.41
C PHE A 26 -10.36 5.33 -11.97
N LEU A 27 -10.97 6.04 -11.03
CA LEU A 27 -10.57 6.00 -9.63
C LEU A 27 -10.81 4.63 -8.97
N LYS A 28 -11.87 3.90 -9.36
CA LYS A 28 -12.10 2.53 -8.89
C LYS A 28 -11.03 1.57 -9.42
N ASP A 29 -10.73 1.67 -10.71
CA ASP A 29 -9.76 0.80 -11.38
C ASP A 29 -8.33 1.04 -10.87
N MET A 30 -8.01 2.28 -10.47
CA MET A 30 -6.69 2.67 -9.94
C MET A 30 -6.57 2.61 -8.41
N GLY A 31 -7.69 2.68 -7.69
CA GLY A 31 -7.73 2.92 -6.24
C GLY A 31 -7.54 1.69 -5.36
N TRP A 32 -7.66 0.50 -5.94
CA TRP A 32 -7.42 -0.76 -5.26
C TRP A 32 -6.15 -1.31 -5.89
N GLY A 33 -5.02 -1.19 -5.19
CA GLY A 33 -3.75 -1.77 -5.66
C GLY A 33 -3.96 -3.21 -6.16
N ILE A 34 -3.19 -3.63 -7.15
CA ILE A 34 -3.35 -4.95 -7.75
C ILE A 34 -3.10 -6.02 -6.66
N GLY A 35 -4.06 -6.94 -6.51
CA GLY A 35 -3.94 -8.11 -5.63
C GLY A 35 -5.04 -8.19 -4.58
N ASP A 36 -5.32 -9.42 -4.15
CA ASP A 36 -6.21 -9.68 -3.02
C ASP A 36 -5.34 -10.04 -1.82
N TYR A 37 -4.96 -9.05 -1.02
CA TYR A 37 -4.09 -9.28 0.13
C TYR A 37 -4.68 -10.30 1.11
N THR A 38 -6.01 -10.38 1.23
CA THR A 38 -6.67 -11.38 2.08
C THR A 38 -6.39 -12.79 1.58
N GLN A 39 -6.46 -13.02 0.27
CA GLN A 39 -6.18 -14.32 -0.37
C GLN A 39 -4.67 -14.61 -0.51
N GLU A 40 -3.85 -13.57 -0.67
CA GLU A 40 -2.40 -13.70 -0.86
C GLU A 40 -1.64 -13.86 0.47
N ARG A 41 -2.22 -13.40 1.59
CA ARG A 41 -1.57 -13.45 2.91
C ARG A 41 -1.13 -14.87 3.29
N PRO A 42 -1.94 -15.94 3.16
CA PRO A 42 -1.53 -17.29 3.56
C PRO A 42 -0.32 -17.81 2.78
N SER A 43 -0.21 -17.54 1.47
CA SER A 43 0.93 -18.00 0.66
C SER A 43 2.19 -17.17 0.92
N ARG A 44 2.05 -15.87 1.20
CA ARG A 44 3.18 -14.96 1.41
C ARG A 44 3.73 -14.96 2.84
N LEU A 45 2.85 -15.03 3.83
CA LEU A 45 3.20 -14.86 5.25
C LEU A 45 2.85 -16.09 6.10
N GLY A 46 2.05 -17.03 5.58
CA GLY A 46 1.63 -18.22 6.32
C GLY A 46 1.06 -17.89 7.70
N ASN A 47 1.60 -18.57 8.72
CA ASN A 47 1.21 -18.42 10.12
C ASN A 47 2.11 -17.43 10.89
N ALA A 48 2.83 -16.55 10.20
CA ALA A 48 3.72 -15.59 10.86
C ALA A 48 2.96 -14.78 11.92
N THR A 49 3.50 -14.82 13.14
CA THR A 49 3.03 -14.06 14.29
C THR A 49 3.88 -12.82 14.51
N ARG A 50 3.39 -11.90 15.34
CA ARG A 50 4.19 -10.72 15.74
C ARG A 50 5.44 -11.13 16.51
N GLN A 51 5.37 -12.21 17.28
CA GLN A 51 6.49 -12.77 18.03
C GLN A 51 7.58 -13.27 17.08
N ASP A 52 7.20 -13.95 16.00
CA ASP A 52 8.15 -14.41 14.98
C ASP A 52 8.89 -13.21 14.35
N PHE A 53 8.14 -12.18 13.97
CA PHE A 53 8.72 -10.94 13.43
C PHE A 53 9.72 -10.28 14.39
N TRP A 54 9.40 -10.19 15.68
CA TRP A 54 10.32 -9.60 16.66
C TRP A 54 11.61 -10.39 16.81
N ARG A 55 11.55 -11.73 16.77
CA ARG A 55 12.76 -12.57 16.78
C ARG A 55 13.60 -12.36 15.53
N ASP A 56 12.98 -12.22 14.36
CA ASP A 56 13.72 -11.95 13.12
C ASP A 56 14.45 -10.59 13.17
N VAL A 57 13.78 -9.55 13.68
CA VAL A 57 14.40 -8.23 13.89
C VAL A 57 15.59 -8.31 14.84
N GLU A 58 15.46 -9.06 15.94
CA GLU A 58 16.55 -9.25 16.89
C GLU A 58 17.74 -9.99 16.29
N LYS A 59 17.49 -11.07 15.54
CA LYS A 59 18.52 -11.83 14.81
C LYS A 59 19.30 -10.92 13.85
N ILE A 60 18.61 -10.14 13.03
CA ILE A 60 19.24 -9.18 12.10
C ILE A 60 20.13 -8.17 12.84
N ARG A 61 19.70 -7.69 14.01
CA ARG A 61 20.48 -6.75 14.83
C ARG A 61 21.69 -7.40 15.49
N GLN A 62 21.64 -8.69 15.79
CA GLN A 62 22.77 -9.44 16.34
C GLN A 62 23.80 -9.72 15.24
N GLU A 63 23.38 -10.20 14.08
CA GLU A 63 24.24 -10.44 12.91
C GLU A 63 25.01 -9.16 12.49
N LYS A 64 24.32 -8.01 12.47
CA LYS A 64 24.99 -6.72 12.21
C LYS A 64 26.02 -6.33 13.27
N ARG A 65 25.83 -6.73 14.53
CA ARG A 65 26.78 -6.44 15.62
C ARG A 65 27.96 -7.41 15.65
N SER A 66 27.79 -8.63 15.15
CA SER A 66 28.87 -9.62 15.05
C SER A 66 29.78 -9.40 13.83
N ASN A 67 29.33 -8.64 12.83
CA ASN A 67 30.10 -8.31 11.62
C ASN A 67 30.81 -6.94 11.71
N ILE A 68 30.84 -6.32 12.89
CA ILE A 68 31.56 -5.07 13.23
C ILE A 68 32.57 -5.42 14.32
#